data_AF-A0A7C9KMP8-F1
#
_entry.id   AF-A0A7C9KMP8-F1
#
_cell.length_a   1.000
_cell.length_b   1.000
_cell.length_c   1.000
_cell.angle_alpha   90.00
_cell.angle_beta   90.00
_cell.angle_gamma   90.00
#
_symmetry.space_group_name_H-M   'P 1'
#
loop_
_entity.id
_entity.type
_entity.pdbx_description
1 polymer ?
#
loop_
_entity_poly.entity_id
_entity_poly.type
_entity_poly.pdbx_seq_one_letter_code
_entity_poly.pdbx_strand_id
1 'polypeptide(L)'
;MTGSGQGCILARTNRARCRDVSGKSNNTGFDYDRMVEDAMRGVARDALRAVATQGLPGKHHFYVTFRTDAPGVEMAARLRALYPREMTIVVQHQFWNLVAYEDAFAIELSFSGKRERLYVPLAALTAFADPEAKFGLTFGTAGDTRKTASAATGKIPDSPTRGARLRSPAGAAGRKIVSLDQFRSKK
;
A
#
# COMPACT_ATOMS: atom_id res chain seq x y z
N MET A 1 -43.29 22.89 68.12
CA MET A 1 -42.36 23.99 67.82
C MET A 1 -41.24 23.43 66.95
N THR A 2 -41.00 24.05 65.78
CA THR A 2 -39.71 24.17 65.03
C THR A 2 -38.94 22.88 64.69
N GLY A 3 -38.43 22.58 63.49
CA GLY A 3 -38.13 23.27 62.24
C GLY A 3 -37.23 22.30 61.43
N SER A 4 -37.41 22.17 60.11
CA SER A 4 -36.52 22.71 59.06
C SER A 4 -35.06 22.20 59.04
N GLY A 5 -34.63 21.67 57.88
CA GLY A 5 -33.30 21.99 57.34
C GLY A 5 -32.28 20.85 57.14
N GLN A 6 -32.23 20.36 55.89
CA GLN A 6 -31.05 20.03 55.05
C GLN A 6 -29.66 19.81 55.67
N GLY A 7 -28.92 18.82 55.14
CA GLY A 7 -27.46 18.76 55.28
C GLY A 7 -26.80 17.60 54.54
N CYS A 8 -26.61 17.74 53.23
CA CYS A 8 -25.75 16.89 52.39
C CYS A 8 -24.29 17.35 52.53
N ILE A 9 -23.34 16.48 52.92
CA ILE A 9 -21.90 16.71 52.62
C ILE A 9 -21.18 15.37 52.34
N LEU A 10 -20.63 15.30 51.13
CA LEU A 10 -19.67 14.36 50.56
C LEU A 10 -18.37 14.21 51.38
N ALA A 11 -17.85 12.98 51.47
CA ALA A 11 -16.42 12.69 51.54
C ALA A 11 -16.06 11.80 50.32
N ARG A 12 -15.36 12.33 49.30
CA ARG A 12 -13.90 12.17 49.07
C ARG A 12 -13.50 10.67 49.17
N THR A 13 -13.05 9.98 48.12
CA THR A 13 -11.82 10.28 47.36
C THR A 13 -11.70 9.40 46.09
N ASN A 14 -11.50 10.04 44.94
CA ASN A 14 -10.58 9.74 43.81
C ASN A 14 -10.24 8.27 43.38
N ARG A 15 -10.77 7.88 42.21
CA ARG A 15 -10.04 7.49 40.98
C ARG A 15 -9.04 6.31 41.03
N ALA A 16 -9.41 5.20 40.39
CA ALA A 16 -8.45 4.32 39.71
C ALA A 16 -9.04 3.85 38.37
N ARG A 17 -8.55 4.49 37.29
CA ARG A 17 -8.75 4.05 35.91
C ARG A 17 -7.79 2.89 35.66
N CYS A 18 -8.28 1.70 35.33
CA CYS A 18 -7.47 0.71 34.62
C CYS A 18 -7.26 1.25 33.20
N ARG A 19 -6.16 1.99 33.02
CA ARG A 19 -5.65 2.40 31.73
C ARG A 19 -4.72 1.28 31.30
N ASP A 20 -5.18 0.45 30.36
CA ASP A 20 -4.32 -0.52 29.68
C ASP A 20 -3.27 0.28 28.89
N VAL A 21 -2.04 0.28 29.40
CA VAL A 21 -0.89 0.93 28.77
C VAL A 21 -0.44 0.02 27.64
N SER A 22 -0.97 0.29 26.45
CA SER A 22 -0.42 -0.19 25.18
C SER A 22 1.10 -0.03 25.19
N GLY A 23 1.78 -1.14 24.88
CA GLY A 23 3.22 -1.34 25.05
C GLY A 23 4.07 -0.19 24.53
N LYS A 24 4.84 0.41 25.43
CA LYS A 24 6.02 1.19 25.06
C LYS A 24 7.02 0.24 24.40
N SER A 25 7.23 0.40 23.09
CA SER A 25 8.43 -0.11 22.45
C SER A 25 9.61 0.70 23.00
N ASN A 26 10.39 0.09 23.89
CA ASN A 26 11.66 0.65 24.35
C ASN A 26 12.70 0.34 23.27
N ASN A 27 12.83 1.19 22.24
CA ASN A 27 13.92 1.03 21.28
C ASN A 27 14.95 2.16 21.45
N THR A 28 16.05 1.85 22.14
CA THR A 28 17.25 2.70 22.26
C THR A 28 18.20 2.42 21.09
N GLY A 29 17.68 2.48 19.86
CA GLY A 29 18.38 2.19 18.62
C GLY A 29 17.64 2.80 17.43
N PHE A 30 18.30 2.96 16.29
CA PHE A 30 17.66 3.48 15.08
C PHE A 30 16.58 2.50 14.57
N ASP A 31 15.38 3.02 14.27
CA ASP A 31 14.26 2.25 13.71
C ASP A 31 14.45 2.02 12.20
N TYR A 32 15.49 1.29 11.81
CA TYR A 32 15.81 1.05 10.40
C TYR A 32 14.66 0.41 9.63
N ASP A 33 13.90 -0.49 10.26
CA ASP A 33 12.74 -1.14 9.64
C ASP A 33 11.71 -0.11 9.20
N ARG A 34 11.41 0.87 10.06
CA ARG A 34 10.49 1.96 9.75
C ARG A 34 11.07 2.86 8.65
N MET A 35 12.36 3.18 8.71
CA MET A 35 13.02 4.00 7.70
C MET A 35 12.99 3.34 6.31
N VAL A 36 13.22 2.02 6.24
CA VAL A 36 13.15 1.26 4.98
C VAL A 36 11.71 1.21 4.48
N GLU A 37 10.74 0.97 5.36
CA GLU A 37 9.32 0.98 5.00
C GLU A 37 8.90 2.34 4.42
N ASP A 38 9.26 3.44 5.08
CA ASP A 38 8.98 4.80 4.62
C ASP A 38 9.66 5.09 3.27
N ALA A 39 10.90 4.63 3.07
CA ALA A 39 11.59 4.74 1.79
C ALA A 39 10.88 3.94 0.67
N MET A 40 10.40 2.73 0.97
CA MET A 40 9.64 1.91 0.02
C MET A 40 8.28 2.53 -0.32
N ARG A 41 7.60 3.18 0.64
CA ARG A 41 6.38 3.96 0.37
C ARG A 41 6.68 5.13 -0.58
N GLY A 42 7.86 5.73 -0.47
CA GLY A 42 8.38 6.73 -1.41
C GLY A 42 8.47 6.21 -2.85
N VAL A 43 8.90 4.96 -3.05
CA VAL A 43 8.93 4.32 -4.38
C VAL A 43 7.52 4.22 -4.99
N ALA A 44 6.53 3.81 -4.20
CA ALA A 44 5.14 3.74 -4.66
C ALA A 44 4.59 5.12 -5.04
N ARG A 45 4.90 6.16 -4.25
CA ARG A 45 4.55 7.55 -4.56
C ARG A 45 5.16 8.01 -5.87
N ASP A 46 6.45 7.78 -6.07
CA ASP A 46 7.15 8.25 -7.27
C ASP A 46 6.62 7.54 -8.53
N ALA A 47 6.26 6.26 -8.42
CA ALA A 47 5.58 5.52 -9.49
C ALA A 47 4.19 6.12 -9.82
N LEU A 48 3.37 6.42 -8.81
CA LEU A 48 2.07 7.07 -9.00
C LEU A 48 2.22 8.47 -9.63
N ARG A 49 3.25 9.22 -9.23
CA ARG A 49 3.55 10.55 -9.79
C ARG A 49 4.00 10.48 -11.25
N ALA A 50 4.77 9.47 -11.62
CA ALA A 50 5.14 9.22 -13.01
C ALA A 50 3.89 8.94 -13.85
N VAL A 51 2.96 8.10 -13.35
CA VAL A 51 1.70 7.82 -14.04
C VAL A 51 0.79 9.03 -14.15
N ALA A 52 0.73 9.87 -13.11
CA ALA A 52 -0.06 11.10 -13.12
C ALA A 52 0.39 12.09 -14.21
N THR A 53 1.69 12.11 -14.54
CA THR A 53 2.29 13.06 -15.48
C THR A 53 2.43 12.51 -16.90
N GLN A 54 2.82 11.24 -17.04
CA GLN A 54 3.14 10.62 -18.32
C GLN A 54 2.10 9.59 -18.77
N GLY A 55 1.18 9.19 -17.90
CA GLY A 55 0.32 8.03 -18.09
C GLY A 55 1.04 6.71 -17.84
N LEU A 56 0.33 5.59 -18.01
CA LEU A 56 0.93 4.26 -17.90
C LEU A 56 1.59 3.86 -19.23
N PRO A 57 2.89 3.53 -19.25
CA PRO A 57 3.54 3.03 -20.44
C PRO A 57 3.08 1.59 -20.75
N GLY A 58 2.92 1.27 -22.04
CA GLY A 58 2.69 -0.11 -22.50
C GLY A 58 1.50 -0.80 -21.81
N LYS A 59 1.78 -1.91 -21.13
CA LYS A 59 0.80 -2.76 -20.44
C LYS A 59 0.92 -2.71 -18.90
N HIS A 60 1.69 -1.76 -18.39
CA HIS A 60 1.85 -1.57 -16.96
C HIS A 60 0.51 -1.24 -16.30
N HIS A 61 0.28 -1.83 -15.14
CA HIS A 61 -0.87 -1.53 -14.29
C HIS A 61 -0.52 -1.82 -12.85
N PHE A 62 -1.10 -1.05 -11.94
CA PHE A 62 -0.76 -1.16 -10.52
C PHE A 62 -1.90 -1.75 -9.72
N TYR A 63 -1.59 -2.72 -8.87
CA TYR A 63 -2.42 -3.12 -7.75
C TYR A 63 -2.01 -2.32 -6.54
N VAL A 64 -2.90 -1.45 -6.06
CA VAL A 64 -2.68 -0.63 -4.87
C VAL A 64 -3.64 -1.08 -3.81
N THR A 65 -3.11 -1.62 -2.72
CA THR A 65 -3.90 -2.11 -1.58
C THR A 65 -3.69 -1.20 -0.39
N PHE A 66 -4.78 -0.80 0.25
CA PHE A 66 -4.75 0.12 1.38
C PHE A 66 -5.85 -0.18 2.39
N ARG A 67 -5.59 0.22 3.63
CA ARG A 67 -6.57 0.13 4.72
C ARG A 67 -7.64 1.21 4.58
N THR A 68 -8.90 0.80 4.49
CA THR A 68 -10.03 1.72 4.37
C THR A 68 -10.42 2.33 5.72
N ASP A 69 -10.03 1.71 6.82
CA ASP A 69 -10.24 2.18 8.19
C ASP A 69 -9.12 3.09 8.73
N ALA A 70 -8.08 3.34 7.92
CA ALA A 70 -6.98 4.22 8.28
C ALA A 70 -7.42 5.71 8.34
N PRO A 71 -6.81 6.51 9.24
CA PRO A 71 -7.12 7.94 9.35
C PRO A 71 -6.74 8.68 8.08
N GLY A 72 -7.59 9.61 7.65
CA GLY A 72 -7.38 10.43 6.46
C GLY A 72 -7.78 9.79 5.13
N VAL A 73 -8.23 8.52 5.13
CA VAL A 73 -8.79 7.91 3.91
C VAL A 73 -10.18 8.46 3.66
N GLU A 74 -10.41 9.06 2.50
CA GLU A 74 -11.71 9.52 2.04
C GLU A 74 -12.19 8.65 0.87
N MET A 75 -13.40 8.11 1.02
CA MET A 75 -14.05 7.27 0.02
C MET A 75 -15.56 7.29 0.27
N ALA A 76 -16.38 6.94 -0.72
CA ALA A 76 -17.82 6.91 -0.54
C ALA A 76 -18.24 5.91 0.56
N ALA A 77 -19.28 6.27 1.31
CA ALA A 77 -19.82 5.44 2.39
C ALA A 77 -20.22 4.04 1.91
N ARG A 78 -20.73 3.93 0.68
CA ARG A 78 -21.07 2.64 0.04
C ARG A 78 -19.83 1.75 -0.10
N LEU A 79 -18.72 2.27 -0.62
CA LEU A 79 -17.48 1.49 -0.77
C LEU A 79 -16.91 1.10 0.59
N ARG A 80 -16.94 2.00 1.57
CA ARG A 80 -16.48 1.70 2.94
C ARG A 80 -17.29 0.60 3.60
N ALA A 81 -18.61 0.56 3.37
CA ALA A 81 -19.47 -0.51 3.87
C ALA A 81 -19.18 -1.86 3.21
N LEU A 82 -18.83 -1.86 1.91
CA LEU A 82 -18.46 -3.07 1.16
C LEU A 82 -17.05 -3.58 1.52
N TYR A 83 -16.13 -2.66 1.77
CA TYR A 83 -14.72 -2.93 2.08
C TYR A 83 -14.33 -2.25 3.40
N PRO A 84 -14.71 -2.81 4.56
CA PRO A 84 -14.57 -2.13 5.86
C PRO A 84 -13.15 -2.15 6.44
N ARG A 85 -12.24 -2.97 5.92
CA ARG A 85 -10.88 -3.14 6.45
C ARG A 85 -9.81 -2.77 5.44
N GLU A 86 -9.90 -3.36 4.26
CA GLU A 86 -8.89 -3.20 3.22
C GLU A 86 -9.57 -3.23 1.86
N MET A 87 -8.98 -2.49 0.92
CA MET A 87 -9.44 -2.43 -0.47
C MET A 87 -8.22 -2.44 -1.40
N THR A 88 -8.32 -3.21 -2.48
CA THR A 88 -7.36 -3.19 -3.59
C THR A 88 -8.00 -2.50 -4.80
N ILE A 89 -7.32 -1.48 -5.33
CA ILE A 89 -7.69 -0.82 -6.57
C ILE A 89 -6.69 -1.17 -7.67
N VAL A 90 -7.16 -1.18 -8.91
CA VAL A 90 -6.33 -1.40 -10.09
C VAL A 90 -6.23 -0.10 -10.88
N VAL A 91 -5.02 0.44 -10.98
CA VAL A 91 -4.72 1.62 -11.81
C VAL A 91 -4.26 1.13 -13.18
N GLN A 92 -5.15 1.21 -14.17
CA GLN A 92 -4.91 0.76 -15.54
C GLN A 92 -5.45 1.78 -16.57
N HIS A 93 -6.48 1.44 -17.34
CA HIS A 93 -6.96 2.29 -18.45
C HIS A 93 -8.09 3.23 -18.04
N GLN A 94 -8.81 2.90 -16.96
CA GLN A 94 -10.02 3.62 -16.54
C GLN A 94 -9.82 4.31 -15.19
N PHE A 95 -8.89 5.27 -15.17
CA PHE A 95 -8.72 6.19 -14.06
C PHE A 95 -8.69 7.63 -14.56
N TRP A 96 -9.06 8.54 -13.67
CA TRP A 96 -9.07 9.97 -13.95
C TRP A 96 -8.51 10.73 -12.76
N ASN A 97 -8.09 11.98 -12.99
CA ASN A 97 -7.70 12.93 -11.95
C ASN A 97 -6.72 12.33 -10.91
N LEU A 98 -5.78 11.48 -11.37
CA LEU A 98 -4.73 10.95 -10.50
C LEU A 98 -3.79 12.09 -10.13
N VAL A 99 -3.70 12.38 -8.84
CA VAL A 99 -2.78 13.37 -8.28
C VAL A 99 -2.04 12.70 -7.13
N ALA A 100 -0.71 12.60 -7.24
CA ALA A 100 0.16 12.16 -6.16
C ALA A 100 0.72 13.37 -5.43
N TYR A 101 0.35 13.53 -4.16
CA TYR A 101 0.92 14.50 -3.23
C TYR A 101 2.12 13.88 -2.49
N GLU A 102 2.73 14.64 -1.57
CA GLU A 102 3.87 14.16 -0.79
C GLU A 102 3.50 13.00 0.13
N ASP A 103 2.36 13.11 0.83
CA ASP A 103 1.92 12.16 1.87
C ASP A 103 0.65 11.38 1.51
N ALA A 104 0.06 11.62 0.34
CA ALA A 104 -1.20 11.03 -0.08
C ALA A 104 -1.33 11.00 -1.60
N PHE A 105 -2.30 10.25 -2.12
CA PHE A 105 -2.73 10.38 -3.51
C PHE A 105 -4.26 10.46 -3.59
N ALA A 106 -4.74 11.15 -4.62
CA ALA A 106 -6.15 11.18 -5.00
C ALA A 106 -6.31 10.56 -6.37
N ILE A 107 -7.37 9.79 -6.57
CA ILE A 107 -7.69 9.17 -7.87
C ILE A 107 -9.20 9.04 -8.02
N GLU A 108 -9.69 9.15 -9.25
CA GLU A 108 -11.06 8.81 -9.59
C GLU A 108 -11.11 7.50 -10.37
N LEU A 109 -11.98 6.59 -9.93
CA LEU A 109 -12.18 5.27 -10.54
C LEU A 109 -13.67 5.01 -10.72
N SER A 110 -13.99 4.11 -11.65
CA SER A 110 -15.38 3.68 -11.87
C SER A 110 -15.71 2.43 -11.04
N PHE A 111 -16.68 2.54 -10.15
CA PHE A 111 -17.21 1.44 -9.34
C PHE A 111 -18.67 1.17 -9.73
N SER A 112 -18.94 -0.01 -10.27
CA SER A 112 -20.29 -0.36 -10.78
C SER A 112 -20.85 0.69 -11.75
N GLY A 113 -20.01 1.28 -12.60
CA GLY A 113 -20.41 2.30 -13.59
C GLY A 113 -20.55 3.73 -13.04
N LYS A 114 -20.28 3.97 -11.74
CA LYS A 114 -20.24 5.30 -11.15
C LYS A 114 -18.81 5.74 -10.88
N ARG A 115 -18.44 6.95 -11.32
CA ARG A 115 -17.14 7.53 -10.98
C ARG A 115 -17.15 7.97 -9.51
N GLU A 116 -16.19 7.47 -8.74
CA GLU A 116 -16.00 7.87 -7.36
C GLU A 116 -14.55 8.27 -7.13
N ARG A 117 -14.37 9.32 -6.32
CA ARG A 117 -13.07 9.84 -5.92
C ARG A 117 -12.61 9.13 -4.66
N LEU A 118 -11.35 8.73 -4.66
CA LEU A 118 -10.63 8.20 -3.51
C LEU A 118 -9.51 9.16 -3.13
N TYR A 119 -9.36 9.42 -1.84
CA TYR A 119 -8.18 10.08 -1.27
C TYR A 119 -7.55 9.13 -0.26
N VAL A 120 -6.28 8.78 -0.47
CA VAL A 120 -5.60 7.73 0.29
C VAL A 120 -4.24 8.26 0.74
N PRO A 121 -4.02 8.44 2.06
CA PRO A 121 -2.69 8.70 2.61
C PRO A 121 -1.73 7.56 2.28
N LEU A 122 -0.48 7.87 1.94
CA LEU A 122 0.55 6.88 1.64
C LEU A 122 0.82 5.96 2.83
N ALA A 123 0.65 6.45 4.06
CA ALA A 123 0.73 5.65 5.29
C ALA A 123 -0.37 4.57 5.39
N ALA A 124 -1.49 4.72 4.68
CA ALA A 124 -2.57 3.73 4.65
C ALA A 124 -2.30 2.58 3.67
N LEU A 125 -1.28 2.68 2.80
CA LEU A 125 -0.90 1.61 1.88
C LEU A 125 -0.45 0.37 2.65
N THR A 126 -0.90 -0.80 2.21
CA THR A 126 -0.49 -2.12 2.73
C THR A 126 0.19 -2.96 1.67
N ALA A 127 -0.12 -2.76 0.39
CA ALA A 127 0.65 -3.35 -0.70
C ALA A 127 0.62 -2.51 -1.98
N PHE A 128 1.68 -2.63 -2.78
CA PHE A 128 1.79 -2.04 -4.11
C PHE A 128 2.43 -3.06 -5.04
N ALA A 129 1.84 -3.35 -6.19
CA ALA A 129 2.42 -4.30 -7.14
C ALA A 129 2.20 -3.91 -8.60
N ASP A 130 3.17 -4.26 -9.44
CA ASP A 130 3.12 -4.16 -10.89
C ASP A 130 3.46 -5.54 -11.49
N PRO A 131 2.47 -6.29 -12.01
CA PRO A 131 2.71 -7.62 -12.58
C PRO A 131 3.59 -7.62 -13.83
N GLU A 132 3.54 -6.56 -14.64
CA GLU A 132 4.32 -6.48 -15.89
C GLU A 132 5.81 -6.38 -15.56
N ALA A 133 6.15 -5.61 -14.52
CA ALA A 133 7.51 -5.52 -13.98
C ALA A 133 7.85 -6.67 -13.00
N LYS A 134 6.90 -7.55 -12.65
CA LYS A 134 6.99 -8.54 -11.56
C LYS A 134 7.47 -7.91 -10.24
N PHE A 135 7.01 -6.69 -9.98
CA PHE A 135 7.40 -5.88 -8.84
C PHE A 135 6.28 -5.89 -7.78
N GLY A 136 6.65 -5.92 -6.51
CA GLY A 136 5.71 -5.96 -5.39
C GLY A 136 6.34 -5.48 -4.10
N LEU A 137 5.59 -4.66 -3.36
CA LEU A 137 5.89 -4.10 -2.05
C LEU A 137 4.75 -4.44 -1.11
N THR A 138 5.08 -4.71 0.15
CA THR A 138 4.12 -4.92 1.23
C THR A 138 4.58 -4.12 2.44
N PHE A 139 3.65 -3.45 3.10
CA PHE A 139 3.92 -2.50 4.18
C PHE A 139 3.17 -2.93 5.46
N GLY A 140 3.76 -2.71 6.64
CA GLY A 140 3.20 -3.10 7.92
C GLY A 140 4.23 -3.63 8.92
N THR A 141 3.90 -3.55 10.22
CA THR A 141 4.82 -3.89 11.32
C THR A 141 5.32 -5.33 11.23
N ALA A 142 6.65 -5.42 11.19
CA ALA A 142 7.46 -6.63 11.21
C ALA A 142 6.93 -7.68 12.20
N GLY A 143 6.30 -8.70 11.63
CA GLY A 143 5.92 -9.96 12.29
C GLY A 143 5.88 -11.13 11.31
N ASP A 144 5.78 -10.84 10.01
CA ASP A 144 5.78 -11.84 8.93
C ASP A 144 6.63 -11.40 7.72
N THR A 145 7.54 -10.44 7.90
CA THR A 145 8.45 -9.96 6.85
C THR A 145 9.70 -10.84 6.75
N ARG A 146 9.50 -12.16 6.56
CA ARG A 146 10.46 -13.00 5.82
C ARG A 146 9.87 -13.37 4.48
N LYS A 147 9.56 -12.37 3.67
CA LYS A 147 9.59 -12.50 2.22
C LYS A 147 10.16 -11.22 1.62
N THR A 148 11.48 -11.26 1.51
CA THR A 148 12.31 -10.55 0.53
C THR A 148 11.56 -10.29 -0.77
N ALA A 149 11.88 -9.17 -1.44
CA ALA A 149 11.66 -8.96 -2.87
C ALA A 149 11.79 -10.29 -3.65
N SER A 150 10.67 -10.95 -3.85
CA SER A 150 10.60 -12.28 -4.45
C SER A 150 9.39 -12.20 -5.32
N ALA A 151 9.63 -12.10 -6.63
CA ALA A 151 8.67 -12.27 -7.70
C ALA A 151 7.65 -13.35 -7.33
N ALA A 152 6.50 -12.93 -6.81
CA ALA A 152 5.43 -13.83 -6.45
C ALA A 152 4.60 -14.03 -7.71
N THR A 153 4.89 -15.14 -8.40
CA THR A 153 3.98 -15.69 -9.41
C THR A 153 2.69 -16.07 -8.69
N GLY A 154 1.70 -15.18 -8.73
CA GLY A 154 0.33 -15.50 -8.34
C GLY A 154 -0.23 -16.45 -9.39
N LYS A 155 -0.55 -17.69 -8.98
CA LYS A 155 -1.32 -18.61 -9.82
C LYS A 155 -2.70 -18.01 -10.08
N ILE A 156 -2.91 -17.51 -11.29
CA ILE A 156 -4.24 -17.20 -11.84
C ILE A 156 -4.73 -18.48 -12.54
N PRO A 157 -6.00 -18.92 -12.39
CA PRO A 157 -6.50 -20.11 -13.07
C PRO A 157 -6.55 -19.89 -14.59
N ASP A 158 -5.83 -20.72 -15.32
CA ASP A 158 -5.87 -20.82 -16.77
C ASP A 158 -7.24 -21.33 -17.24
N SER A 159 -7.83 -20.67 -18.23
CA SER A 159 -8.82 -21.30 -19.11
C SER A 159 -8.33 -21.21 -20.55
N PRO A 160 -8.47 -22.29 -21.33
CA PRO A 160 -7.67 -22.50 -22.52
C PRO A 160 -8.31 -21.80 -23.72
N THR A 161 -7.49 -21.20 -24.59
CA THR A 161 -7.89 -20.99 -25.99
C THR A 161 -6.75 -21.39 -26.91
N ARG A 162 -7.14 -22.30 -27.80
CA ARG A 162 -6.34 -23.11 -28.70
C ARG A 162 -6.03 -22.32 -29.98
N GLY A 163 -4.75 -22.31 -30.35
CA GLY A 163 -4.29 -22.41 -31.75
C GLY A 163 -4.07 -21.11 -32.52
N ALA A 164 -2.82 -20.83 -32.87
CA ALA A 164 -2.37 -20.74 -34.27
C ALA A 164 -0.84 -20.61 -34.32
N ARG A 165 -0.26 -21.29 -35.30
CA ARG A 165 1.16 -21.55 -35.51
C ARG A 165 1.74 -20.50 -36.48
N LEU A 166 3.08 -20.40 -36.45
CA LEU A 166 4.01 -20.06 -37.55
C LEU A 166 4.66 -18.65 -37.62
N ARG A 167 6.01 -18.73 -37.49
CA ARG A 167 7.09 -18.12 -38.30
C ARG A 167 7.90 -16.97 -37.70
N SER A 168 9.15 -17.31 -37.34
CA SER A 168 10.35 -16.45 -37.39
C SER A 168 10.72 -16.12 -38.86
N PRO A 169 11.49 -15.05 -39.12
CA PRO A 169 12.96 -15.14 -39.17
C PRO A 169 13.69 -13.92 -38.55
N ALA A 170 14.85 -14.14 -37.89
CA ALA A 170 16.23 -13.86 -38.33
C ALA A 170 16.68 -12.39 -38.29
N GLY A 171 17.81 -12.11 -37.60
CA GLY A 171 18.55 -10.85 -37.72
C GLY A 171 19.38 -10.50 -36.47
N ALA A 172 20.70 -10.58 -36.61
CA ALA A 172 21.71 -10.48 -35.56
C ALA A 172 22.04 -9.04 -35.11
N ALA A 173 22.51 -8.89 -33.86
CA ALA A 173 23.74 -8.15 -33.53
C ALA A 173 24.02 -8.26 -32.03
N GLY A 174 25.20 -8.77 -31.69
CA GLY A 174 25.60 -9.09 -30.33
C GLY A 174 25.79 -7.87 -29.43
N ARG A 175 25.35 -8.00 -28.18
CA ARG A 175 25.82 -7.18 -27.06
C ARG A 175 26.56 -8.11 -26.10
N LYS A 176 27.89 -7.95 -26.08
CA LYS A 176 28.80 -8.73 -25.23
C LYS A 176 28.57 -8.28 -23.78
N ILE A 177 27.80 -9.06 -23.01
CA ILE A 177 27.65 -8.86 -21.57
C ILE A 177 28.89 -9.45 -20.91
N VAL A 178 29.65 -8.58 -20.27
CA VAL A 178 30.82 -8.97 -19.47
C VAL A 178 30.28 -9.42 -18.11
N SER A 179 30.34 -10.72 -17.82
CA SER A 179 29.98 -11.25 -16.50
C SER A 179 30.96 -10.74 -15.44
N LEU A 180 30.44 -10.23 -14.34
CA LEU A 180 31.18 -9.68 -13.19
C LEU A 180 32.03 -10.71 -12.40
N ASP A 181 32.10 -11.96 -12.85
CA ASP A 181 32.95 -13.01 -12.26
C ASP A 181 34.45 -12.85 -12.55
N GLN A 182 34.85 -12.00 -13.50
CA GLN A 182 36.28 -11.73 -13.76
C GLN A 182 36.95 -10.80 -12.74
N PHE A 183 36.19 -10.18 -11.82
CA PHE A 183 36.75 -9.24 -10.84
C PHE A 183 37.06 -9.86 -9.46
N ARG A 184 36.90 -11.18 -9.29
CA ARG A 184 37.27 -11.85 -8.05
C ARG A 184 38.54 -12.69 -8.22
N SER A 185 39.66 -11.98 -8.15
CA SER A 185 41.02 -12.49 -7.93
C SER A 185 41.72 -11.39 -7.13
N LYS A 186 42.43 -11.59 -6.02
CA LYS A 186 43.03 -12.73 -5.33
C LYS A 186 43.23 -12.26 -3.88
N LYS A 187 43.20 -13.18 -2.92
CA LYS A 187 44.12 -13.12 -1.79
C LYS A 187 44.74 -14.51 -1.65
#